data_AF-A0A8T3VKC0-F1
#
_entry.id   AF-A0A8T3VKC0-F1
#
_cell.length_a   1.000
_cell.length_b   1.000
_cell.length_c   1.000
_cell.angle_alpha   90.00
_cell.angle_beta   90.00
_cell.angle_gamma   90.00
#
_symmetry.space_group_name_H-M   'P 1'
#
loop_
_entity.id
_entity.type
_entity.pdbx_description
1 polymer ?
#
loop_
_entity_poly.entity_id
_entity_poly.type
_entity_poly.pdbx_seq_one_letter_code
_entity_poly.pdbx_strand_id
1 'polypeptide(L)'
;MIINDELIPKNQFNKEYIEMFLKESTANIKLDTIITDGYRSYPEIIEGLGAKHQLCTFHIMQNLMTKLNPYINTKKKTHRITNKSK
;
A
#
# COMPACT_ATOMS: atom_id res chain seq x y z
N MET A 1 -2.61 -3.34 11.93
CA MET A 1 -1.59 -4.41 11.89
C MET A 1 -0.26 -3.70 11.89
N ILE A 2 0.42 -3.70 13.02
CA ILE A 2 1.77 -3.14 13.19
C ILE A 2 2.67 -4.38 13.28
N ILE A 3 3.67 -4.45 12.40
CA ILE A 3 4.72 -5.47 12.48
C ILE A 3 5.98 -4.69 12.83
N ASN A 4 6.65 -5.10 13.92
CA ASN A 4 7.72 -4.41 14.62
C ASN A 4 7.25 -3.12 15.32
N ASP A 5 7.16 -3.14 16.65
CA ASP A 5 6.74 -2.02 17.52
C ASP A 5 7.74 -0.83 17.55
N GLU A 6 8.49 -0.64 16.46
CA GLU A 6 9.52 0.38 16.33
C GLU A 6 8.97 1.60 15.59
N LEU A 7 9.04 2.76 16.24
CA LEU A 7 8.77 4.05 15.61
C LEU A 7 10.03 4.51 14.87
N ILE A 8 10.00 4.41 13.54
CA ILE A 8 11.11 4.84 12.70
C ILE A 8 10.90 6.31 12.31
N PRO A 9 11.87 7.20 12.59
CA PRO A 9 11.86 8.57 12.09
C PRO A 9 11.73 8.62 10.56
N LYS A 10 10.89 9.53 10.04
CA LYS A 10 10.62 9.63 8.58
C LYS A 10 11.88 9.84 7.73
N ASN A 11 12.90 10.49 8.27
CA ASN A 11 14.20 10.70 7.60
C ASN A 11 15.07 9.45 7.50
N GLN A 12 14.77 8.42 8.30
CA GLN A 12 15.44 7.12 8.26
C GLN A 12 14.67 6.09 7.41
N PHE A 13 13.42 6.38 7.06
CA PHE A 13 12.62 5.54 6.15
C PHE A 13 13.06 5.75 4.70
N ASN A 14 14.17 5.12 4.34
CA ASN A 14 14.76 5.12 3.00
C ASN A 14 14.89 3.68 2.46
N LYS A 15 15.42 3.57 1.24
CA LYS A 15 15.55 2.30 0.53
C LYS A 15 16.46 1.33 1.30
N GLU A 16 17.60 1.83 1.78
CA GLU A 16 18.62 1.07 2.49
C GLU A 16 18.07 0.47 3.79
N TYR A 17 17.30 1.27 4.54
CA TYR A 17 16.65 0.82 5.76
C TYR A 17 15.62 -0.28 5.48
N ILE A 18 14.76 -0.10 4.48
CA ILE A 18 13.74 -1.10 4.11
C ILE A 18 14.41 -2.41 3.70
N GLU A 19 15.48 -2.35 2.92
CA GLU A 19 16.24 -3.53 2.51
C GLU A 19 16.83 -4.27 3.72
N MET A 20 17.49 -3.54 4.63
CA MET A 20 18.03 -4.11 5.87
C MET A 20 16.92 -4.76 6.71
N PHE A 21 15.83 -4.05 6.94
CA PHE A 21 14.68 -4.54 7.69
C PHE A 21 14.10 -5.83 7.10
N LEU A 22 13.91 -5.88 5.78
CA LEU A 22 13.39 -7.07 5.11
C LEU A 22 14.39 -8.22 5.20
N LYS A 23 15.69 -7.98 5.02
CA LYS A 23 16.73 -9.01 5.18
C LYS A 23 16.71 -9.62 6.57
N GLU A 24 16.71 -8.80 7.60
CA GLU A 24 16.71 -9.23 9.00
C GLU A 24 15.43 -9.98 9.36
N SER A 25 14.28 -9.43 8.98
CA SER A 25 12.97 -9.99 9.29
C SER A 25 12.67 -11.31 8.56
N THR A 26 13.40 -11.59 7.46
CA THR A 26 13.15 -12.76 6.60
C THR A 26 14.32 -13.73 6.50
N ALA A 27 15.42 -13.51 7.24
CA ALA A 27 16.68 -14.24 7.11
C ALA A 27 16.56 -15.78 7.10
N ASN A 28 15.58 -16.34 7.81
CA ASN A 28 15.37 -17.78 7.94
C ASN A 28 14.10 -18.28 7.24
N ILE A 29 13.52 -17.47 6.35
CA ILE A 29 12.28 -17.78 5.64
C ILE A 29 12.60 -17.93 4.17
N LYS A 30 12.15 -19.03 3.56
CA LYS A 30 12.20 -19.16 2.10
C LYS A 30 11.16 -18.23 1.49
N LEU A 31 11.61 -17.12 0.92
CA LEU A 31 10.75 -16.13 0.28
C LEU A 31 10.42 -16.56 -1.16
N ASP A 32 9.13 -16.70 -1.48
CA ASP A 32 8.66 -16.83 -2.87
C ASP A 32 8.11 -15.49 -3.39
N THR A 33 7.24 -14.85 -2.60
CA THR A 33 6.57 -13.61 -3.00
C THR A 33 6.41 -12.69 -1.78
N ILE A 34 6.66 -11.38 -1.97
CA ILE A 34 6.39 -10.34 -0.98
C ILE A 34 5.35 -9.37 -1.56
N ILE A 35 4.31 -9.11 -0.77
CA ILE A 35 3.21 -8.19 -1.12
C ILE A 35 3.40 -6.90 -0.31
N THR A 36 3.59 -5.77 -0.98
CA THR A 36 3.80 -4.48 -0.31
C THR A 36 2.83 -3.40 -0.78
N ASP A 37 2.81 -2.28 -0.05
CA ASP A 37 2.16 -1.06 -0.54
C ASP A 37 2.92 -0.48 -1.77
N GLY A 38 2.32 0.50 -2.43
CA GLY A 38 2.81 1.03 -3.72
C GLY A 38 4.09 1.87 -3.66
N TYR A 39 4.95 1.73 -2.66
CA TYR A 39 6.24 2.44 -2.61
C TYR A 39 7.19 1.96 -3.72
N ARG A 40 7.81 2.92 -4.42
CA ARG A 40 8.47 2.69 -5.71
C ARG A 40 9.74 1.85 -5.63
N SER A 41 10.40 1.80 -4.48
CA SER A 41 11.67 1.07 -4.34
C SER A 41 11.47 -0.40 -3.99
N TYR A 42 10.26 -0.82 -3.60
CA TYR A 42 10.00 -2.22 -3.23
C TYR A 42 10.32 -3.24 -4.32
N PRO A 43 9.96 -3.04 -5.61
CA PRO A 43 10.26 -4.03 -6.65
C PRO A 43 11.75 -4.39 -6.68
N GLU A 44 12.61 -3.37 -6.72
CA GLU A 44 14.06 -3.55 -6.78
C GLU A 44 14.61 -4.24 -5.52
N ILE A 45 14.16 -3.81 -4.33
CA ILE A 45 14.58 -4.42 -3.05
C ILE A 45 14.19 -5.90 -3.00
N ILE A 46 12.94 -6.21 -3.35
CA ILE A 46 12.36 -7.56 -3.22
C ILE A 46 12.95 -8.53 -4.24
N GLU A 47 13.17 -8.07 -5.46
CA GLU A 47 13.90 -8.83 -6.48
C GLU A 47 15.33 -9.13 -6.01
N GLY A 48 15.99 -8.16 -5.35
CA GLY A 48 17.31 -8.34 -4.74
C GLY A 48 17.34 -9.39 -3.60
N LEU A 49 16.20 -9.69 -2.98
CA LEU A 49 16.04 -10.76 -1.99
C LEU A 49 15.72 -12.13 -2.64
N GLY A 50 15.61 -12.20 -3.96
CA GLY A 50 15.26 -13.42 -4.68
C GLY A 50 13.76 -13.77 -4.62
N ALA A 51 12.91 -12.83 -4.24
CA ALA A 51 11.47 -12.99 -4.15
C ALA A 51 10.74 -12.22 -5.27
N LYS A 52 9.53 -12.64 -5.61
CA LYS A 52 8.66 -11.91 -6.53
C LYS A 52 7.97 -10.77 -5.80
N HIS A 53 7.92 -9.58 -6.41
CA HIS A 53 7.12 -8.49 -5.89
C HIS A 53 5.68 -8.54 -6.39
N GLN A 54 4.72 -8.29 -5.50
CA GLN A 54 3.32 -8.08 -5.83
C GLN A 54 2.78 -6.84 -5.11
N LEU A 55 1.88 -6.10 -5.79
CA LEU A 55 1.21 -4.96 -5.17
C LEU A 55 0.05 -5.41 -4.31
N CYS A 56 -0.09 -4.79 -3.13
CA CYS A 56 -1.21 -5.05 -2.23
C CYS A 56 -2.53 -4.61 -2.85
N THR A 57 -3.41 -5.57 -3.14
CA THR A 57 -4.74 -5.35 -3.73
C THR A 57 -5.61 -4.43 -2.88
N PHE A 58 -5.48 -4.51 -1.55
CA PHE A 58 -6.17 -3.59 -0.63
C PHE A 58 -5.78 -2.13 -0.88
N HIS A 59 -4.49 -1.82 -0.95
CA HIS A 59 -4.02 -0.45 -1.21
C HIS A 59 -4.40 0.02 -2.61
N ILE A 60 -4.40 -0.87 -3.61
CA ILE A 60 -4.91 -0.56 -4.95
C ILE A 60 -6.38 -0.13 -4.88
N MET A 61 -7.23 -0.92 -4.22
CA MET A 61 -8.65 -0.62 -4.09
C MET A 61 -8.90 0.64 -3.26
N GLN A 62 -8.16 0.84 -2.17
CA GLN A 62 -8.25 2.03 -1.34
C GLN A 62 -7.91 3.29 -2.14
N ASN A 63 -6.82 3.27 -2.92
CA ASN A 63 -6.41 4.38 -3.77
C ASN A 63 -7.44 4.68 -4.87
N LEU A 64 -8.01 3.63 -5.47
CA LEU A 64 -9.07 3.76 -6.47
C LEU A 64 -10.33 4.39 -5.86
N MET A 65 -10.82 3.84 -4.75
CA MET A 65 -12.03 4.30 -4.08
C MET A 65 -11.87 5.72 -3.54
N THR A 66 -10.70 6.09 -3.03
CA THR A 66 -10.42 7.46 -2.59
C THR A 66 -10.62 8.47 -3.72
N LYS A 67 -10.19 8.13 -4.94
CA LYS A 67 -10.39 8.98 -6.13
C LYS A 67 -11.84 8.95 -6.62
N LEU A 68 -12.52 7.81 -6.52
CA LEU A 68 -13.87 7.63 -7.07
C LEU A 68 -14.99 8.15 -6.16
N ASN A 69 -14.80 8.10 -4.85
CA ASN A 69 -15.78 8.49 -3.84
C ASN A 69 -16.34 9.91 -4.01
N PRO A 70 -15.53 10.95 -4.33
CA PRO A 70 -16.05 12.28 -4.62
C PRO A 70 -17.11 12.28 -5.73
N TYR A 71 -16.87 11.56 -6.83
CA TYR A 71 -17.80 11.48 -7.97
C TYR A 71 -19.08 10.72 -7.61
N ILE A 72 -18.94 9.59 -6.90
CA ILE A 72 -20.08 8.81 -6.40
C ILE A 72 -20.94 9.69 -5.49
N ASN A 73 -20.31 10.42 -4.57
CA ASN A 73 -21.00 11.27 -3.61
C ASN A 73 -21.71 12.45 -4.30
N THR A 74 -21.09 13.07 -5.31
CA THR A 74 -21.72 14.12 -6.12
C THR A 74 -22.96 13.58 -6.84
N LYS A 75 -22.85 12.45 -7.55
CA LYS A 75 -24.02 11.84 -8.23
C LYS A 75 -25.14 11.50 -7.25
N LYS A 76 -24.82 10.91 -6.09
CA LYS A 76 -25.81 10.60 -5.04
C LYS A 76 -26.53 11.84 -4.53
N LYS A 77 -25.83 12.97 -4.36
CA LYS A 77 -26.44 14.25 -3.96
C LYS A 77 -27.40 14.77 -5.04
N THR A 78 -26.99 14.78 -6.30
CA THR A 78 -27.84 15.23 -7.42
C THR A 78 -29.13 14.42 -7.51
N HIS A 79 -29.05 13.08 -7.44
CA HIS A 79 -30.23 12.21 -7.47
C HIS A 79 -31.19 12.45 -6.29
N ARG A 80 -30.66 12.75 -5.10
CA ARG A 80 -31.49 13.09 -3.93
C ARG A 80 -32.21 14.43 -4.08
N ILE A 81 -31.59 15.41 -4.72
CA ILE A 81 -32.21 16.72 -4.97
C ILE A 81 -33.33 16.57 -6.00
N THR A 82 -33.08 15.91 -7.13
CA THR A 82 -34.10 15.71 -8.18
C THR A 82 -35.33 14.93 -7.72
N ASN A 83 -35.17 13.99 -6.78
CA ASN A 83 -36.28 13.22 -6.23
C ASN A 83 -37.05 13.94 -5.10
N LYS A 84 -36.51 15.02 -4.53
CA LYS A 84 -37.21 15.87 -3.56
C LYS A 84 -37.98 17.03 -4.22
N SER A 85 -37.66 17.34 -5.47
CA SER A 85 -38.29 18.41 -6.25
C SER A 85 -39.48 17.94 -7.11
N LYS A 86 -39.85 16.66 -7.00
CA LYS A 86 -41.07 16.06 -7.55
C LYS A 86 -41.98 15.67 -6.40
#